data_AF-A0A946MFC1-F1
#
_entry.id   AF-A0A946MFC1-F1
#
_cell.length_a   1.000
_cell.length_b   1.000
_cell.length_c   1.000
_cell.angle_alpha   90.00
_cell.angle_beta   90.00
_cell.angle_gamma   90.00
#
_symmetry.space_group_name_H-M   'P 1'
#
loop_
_entity.id
_entity.type
_entity.pdbx_description
1 polymer ?
#
loop_
_entity_poly.entity_id
_entity_poly.type
_entity_poly.pdbx_seq_one_letter_code
_entity_poly.pdbx_strand_id
1 'polypeptide(L)'
;MFRSLLILLFISLLAIPGITAAHVDDPVDFPNQFEQLAAKCDALKLPQQATITRQWIVAQRRDQRVVYPFQTKDYFKPLAGDSQLKQFWWASFMKLRRARADHLFQQAKVLAQAEPAQSYRLLHEVLHEDYRHAAARKILNYSDSTVFLLQPKPIRAKTRHAYTDWEANDYYRVSTPHFDIYTDSKPADGVKIARQVERLYSVWQQLFVEFWCDTAVLAERFNGSNKPLYARKRHQIILFSSREEYQGFFKRRTGATVNSVGFYAAEQKHSFLFVSDPPKASTWLHEVTHQLFFELGAQVPDVAAGQNIWAIEGVAMYMESFREHGHFVTVGGFESYRLQFARYRKTVDQFYLPLQQLTALGNSQLSSHVEIRRLYSQCVGLAHFLMDADNGKYRDPFFQLLRKIYTNTSTAGTLRQLSGRSFEELDAAYAKFLVVTDAHLGSLRPETKLKALCLAHGQITNQGLQHLSGQGELNWLDLTRCEITDDSSKVLVGLVNLNQLSLESTKITDKSMAVIGALPNLEELDLSLTQVGDAGVLHLKGNNNLTVLWLTGTKVSDDSEPVLITLANLELLELTSTAMSASTIQQVFSVLPKLKP
;
A
#
# COMPACT_ATOMS: atom_id res chain seq x y z
N MET A 1 57.27 15.36 9.43
CA MET A 1 57.09 14.37 8.34
C MET A 1 55.96 13.45 8.77
N PHE A 2 54.81 13.50 8.06
CA PHE A 2 53.72 12.50 7.92
C PHE A 2 53.47 11.48 9.07
N ARG A 3 52.26 11.21 9.58
CA ARG A 3 50.93 11.09 8.97
C ARG A 3 49.86 10.98 10.07
N SER A 4 48.72 11.61 9.85
CA SER A 4 47.48 11.44 10.60
C SER A 4 46.82 10.09 10.31
N LEU A 5 46.25 9.49 11.35
CA LEU A 5 45.46 8.27 11.37
C LEU A 5 44.13 8.46 10.62
N LEU A 6 43.85 7.61 9.62
CA LEU A 6 42.55 7.49 8.97
C LEU A 6 41.84 6.25 9.54
N ILE A 7 40.63 6.46 10.05
CA ILE A 7 39.71 5.42 10.53
C ILE A 7 39.11 4.70 9.31
N LEU A 8 39.41 3.41 9.16
CA LEU A 8 38.75 2.50 8.22
C LEU A 8 37.67 1.71 8.98
N LEU A 9 36.42 2.11 8.83
CA LEU A 9 35.26 1.33 9.24
C LEU A 9 34.92 0.35 8.10
N PHE A 10 35.34 -0.90 8.25
CA PHE A 10 34.88 -2.02 7.45
C PHE A 10 33.44 -2.37 7.85
N ILE A 11 32.47 -2.15 6.96
CA ILE A 11 31.15 -2.79 7.06
C ILE A 11 31.24 -4.12 6.33
N SER A 12 31.19 -5.21 7.10
CA SER A 12 31.14 -6.58 6.63
C SER A 12 29.80 -6.87 5.95
N LEU A 13 29.80 -7.04 4.62
CA LEU A 13 28.74 -7.73 3.90
C LEU A 13 28.83 -9.24 4.20
N LEU A 14 27.93 -9.74 5.03
CA LEU A 14 27.61 -11.17 5.06
C LEU A 14 26.67 -11.47 3.91
N ALA A 15 27.19 -12.16 2.89
CA ALA A 15 26.42 -12.75 1.82
C ALA A 15 25.44 -13.80 2.39
N ILE A 16 24.15 -13.61 2.15
CA ILE A 16 23.08 -14.58 2.46
C ILE A 16 22.55 -15.10 1.11
N PRO A 17 22.43 -16.43 0.90
CA PRO A 17 21.96 -16.99 -0.37
C PRO A 17 20.47 -16.68 -0.57
N GLY A 18 20.10 -16.13 -1.74
CA GLY A 18 18.71 -15.77 -2.08
C GLY A 18 18.53 -14.39 -2.72
N ILE A 19 19.61 -13.60 -2.83
CA ILE A 19 19.68 -12.49 -3.78
C ILE A 19 20.28 -13.06 -5.07
N THR A 20 19.41 -13.51 -5.97
CA THR A 20 19.71 -13.47 -7.40
C THR A 20 18.73 -12.51 -8.05
N ALA A 21 18.73 -11.26 -7.61
CA ALA A 21 19.00 -10.26 -8.62
C ALA A 21 20.50 -10.42 -8.84
N ALA A 22 20.92 -10.93 -9.99
CA ALA A 22 22.31 -10.85 -10.34
C ALA A 22 22.69 -9.35 -10.23
N HIS A 23 23.36 -8.96 -9.14
CA HIS A 23 24.46 -8.03 -9.29
C HIS A 23 25.47 -8.80 -10.13
N VAL A 24 25.21 -8.82 -11.45
CA VAL A 24 26.30 -8.75 -12.40
C VAL A 24 27.13 -7.56 -11.89
N ASP A 25 28.40 -7.78 -11.59
CA ASP A 25 29.33 -6.69 -11.33
C ASP A 25 29.15 -5.67 -12.47
N ASP A 26 28.38 -4.61 -12.21
CA ASP A 26 28.09 -3.59 -13.20
C ASP A 26 29.34 -2.72 -13.23
N PRO A 27 30.11 -2.73 -14.33
CA PRO A 27 31.33 -1.94 -14.41
C PRO A 27 31.06 -0.43 -14.35
N VAL A 28 29.79 0.00 -14.45
CA VAL A 28 29.37 1.40 -14.42
C VAL A 28 28.68 1.74 -13.11
N ASP A 29 29.41 2.41 -12.22
CA ASP A 29 28.90 2.90 -10.94
C ASP A 29 28.04 4.17 -11.14
N PHE A 30 26.78 3.98 -11.59
CA PHE A 30 25.81 5.06 -11.70
C PHE A 30 25.52 5.75 -10.35
N PRO A 31 25.27 5.04 -9.23
CA PRO A 31 25.02 5.69 -7.93
C PRO A 31 26.05 6.76 -7.56
N ASN A 32 27.34 6.46 -7.70
CA ASN A 32 28.41 7.42 -7.45
C ASN A 32 28.41 8.58 -8.45
N GLN A 33 28.13 8.33 -9.73
CA GLN A 33 28.03 9.41 -10.73
C GLN A 33 26.87 10.37 -10.42
N PHE A 34 25.72 9.87 -9.97
CA PHE A 34 24.60 10.71 -9.52
C PHE A 34 24.99 11.49 -8.25
N GLU A 35 25.66 10.87 -7.27
CA GLU A 35 26.13 11.58 -6.07
C GLU A 35 27.15 12.69 -6.43
N GLN A 36 28.09 12.42 -7.32
CA GLN A 36 29.05 13.43 -7.79
C GLN A 36 28.35 14.62 -8.48
N LEU A 37 27.30 14.36 -9.26
CA LEU A 37 26.50 15.45 -9.85
C LEU A 37 25.70 16.21 -8.76
N ALA A 38 25.16 15.52 -7.76
CA ALA A 38 24.47 16.14 -6.65
C ALA A 38 25.39 17.04 -5.81
N ALA A 39 26.59 16.56 -5.47
CA ALA A 39 27.60 17.33 -4.75
C ALA A 39 28.03 18.59 -5.52
N LYS A 40 28.11 18.51 -6.86
CA LYS A 40 28.32 19.69 -7.71
C LYS A 40 27.15 20.67 -7.62
N CYS A 41 25.91 20.18 -7.56
CA CYS A 41 24.74 21.03 -7.37
C CYS A 41 24.79 21.76 -6.02
N ASP A 42 25.22 21.10 -4.95
CA ASP A 42 25.40 21.74 -3.64
C ASP A 42 26.46 22.85 -3.69
N ALA A 43 27.62 22.58 -4.31
CA ALA A 43 28.67 23.58 -4.51
C ALA A 43 28.19 24.80 -5.32
N LEU A 44 27.25 24.57 -6.24
CA LEU A 44 26.62 25.61 -7.06
C LEU A 44 25.36 26.23 -6.43
N LYS A 45 25.05 25.91 -5.16
CA LYS A 45 23.87 26.40 -4.43
C LYS A 45 22.54 26.08 -5.13
N LEU A 46 22.42 24.87 -5.67
CA LEU A 46 21.22 24.32 -6.29
C LEU A 46 20.62 23.17 -5.44
N PRO A 47 20.10 23.43 -4.22
CA PRO A 47 19.71 22.38 -3.27
C PRO A 47 18.58 21.49 -3.80
N GLN A 48 17.61 22.05 -4.53
CA GLN A 48 16.52 21.26 -5.11
C GLN A 48 17.05 20.27 -6.15
N GLN A 49 17.98 20.69 -7.01
CA GLN A 49 18.59 19.84 -8.03
C GLN A 49 19.48 18.77 -7.38
N ALA A 50 20.21 19.11 -6.32
CA ALA A 50 20.99 18.15 -5.55
C ALA A 50 20.08 17.04 -4.98
N THR A 51 18.98 17.42 -4.32
CA THR A 51 17.99 16.47 -3.79
C THR A 51 17.39 15.58 -4.88
N ILE A 52 16.93 16.17 -5.99
CA ILE A 52 16.39 15.40 -7.13
C ILE A 52 17.43 14.40 -7.64
N THR A 53 18.70 14.82 -7.74
CA THR A 53 19.77 13.97 -8.27
C THR A 53 20.10 12.82 -7.33
N ARG A 54 20.18 13.05 -6.01
CA ARG A 54 20.44 11.99 -5.01
C ARG A 54 19.31 10.97 -4.92
N GLN A 55 18.08 11.43 -5.05
CA GLN A 55 16.88 10.60 -4.90
C GLN A 55 16.45 9.94 -6.22
N TRP A 56 17.17 10.19 -7.32
CA TRP A 56 16.77 9.70 -8.64
C TRP A 56 16.79 8.18 -8.74
N ILE A 57 17.88 7.55 -8.27
CA ILE A 57 17.97 6.10 -8.18
C ILE A 57 17.21 5.67 -6.94
N VAL A 58 16.07 5.03 -7.15
CA VAL A 58 15.17 4.62 -6.07
C VAL A 58 15.73 3.39 -5.37
N ALA A 59 15.99 3.53 -4.06
CA ALA A 59 16.38 2.41 -3.23
C ALA A 59 15.28 1.33 -3.21
N GLN A 60 15.70 0.09 -3.48
CA GLN A 60 14.85 -1.08 -3.43
C GLN A 60 14.64 -1.52 -1.98
N ARG A 61 13.43 -1.97 -1.68
CA ARG A 61 13.06 -2.59 -0.41
C ARG A 61 12.63 -4.02 -0.66
N ARG A 62 12.88 -4.91 0.31
CA ARG A 62 12.54 -6.33 0.17
C ARG A 62 11.03 -6.57 0.24
N ASP A 63 10.34 -5.72 0.98
CA ASP A 63 8.92 -5.84 1.31
C ASP A 63 8.02 -4.96 0.43
N GLN A 64 8.59 -4.27 -0.57
CA GLN A 64 7.85 -3.34 -1.42
C GLN A 64 8.43 -3.33 -2.84
N ARG A 65 7.55 -3.28 -3.85
CA ARG A 65 7.96 -3.20 -5.26
C ARG A 65 7.96 -1.76 -5.75
N VAL A 66 9.05 -1.36 -6.40
CA VAL A 66 9.15 -0.11 -7.15
C VAL A 66 8.76 -0.38 -8.60
N VAL A 67 7.89 0.48 -9.14
CA VAL A 67 7.33 0.37 -10.47
C VAL A 67 7.40 1.73 -11.16
N TYR A 68 7.62 1.74 -12.47
CA TYR A 68 7.83 2.97 -13.24
C TYR A 68 6.74 3.12 -14.30
N PRO A 69 5.60 3.76 -14.00
CA PRO A 69 4.58 4.04 -15.01
C PRO A 69 5.15 4.94 -16.11
N PHE A 70 4.79 4.65 -17.37
CA PHE A 70 5.28 5.42 -18.51
C PHE A 70 4.93 6.92 -18.38
N GLN A 71 5.94 7.77 -18.60
CA GLN A 71 5.80 9.23 -18.55
C GLN A 71 5.82 9.81 -19.96
N THR A 72 4.98 10.82 -20.20
CA THR A 72 4.88 11.48 -21.52
C THR A 72 5.78 12.70 -21.66
N LYS A 73 6.41 13.13 -20.55
CA LYS A 73 7.31 14.29 -20.49
C LYS A 73 8.26 14.16 -19.31
N ASP A 74 9.36 14.91 -19.37
CA ASP A 74 10.25 15.12 -18.23
C ASP A 74 9.72 16.27 -17.36
N TYR A 75 9.33 15.96 -16.13
CA TYR A 75 8.81 16.93 -15.16
C TYR A 75 9.88 17.82 -14.53
N PHE A 76 11.17 17.47 -14.68
CA PHE A 76 12.29 18.20 -14.11
C PHE A 76 13.00 19.12 -15.11
N LYS A 77 12.50 19.18 -16.36
CA LYS A 77 13.06 20.07 -17.38
C LYS A 77 12.87 21.54 -16.97
N PRO A 78 13.94 22.34 -16.87
CA PRO A 78 13.84 23.77 -16.57
C PRO A 78 13.02 24.53 -17.61
N LEU A 79 12.33 25.58 -17.16
CA LEU A 79 11.61 26.50 -18.03
C LEU A 79 12.60 27.41 -18.79
N ALA A 80 12.15 28.03 -19.89
CA ALA A 80 13.02 28.90 -20.69
C ALA A 80 13.60 30.09 -19.90
N GLY A 81 12.94 30.53 -18.83
CA GLY A 81 13.40 31.61 -17.94
C GLY A 81 14.23 31.15 -16.74
N ASP A 82 14.47 29.85 -16.55
CA ASP A 82 15.32 29.34 -15.46
C ASP A 82 16.81 29.67 -15.68
N SER A 83 17.59 29.70 -14.60
CA SER A 83 19.01 30.06 -14.64
C SER A 83 19.85 29.14 -15.54
N GLN A 84 20.92 29.68 -16.12
CA GLN A 84 21.87 28.88 -16.91
C GLN A 84 22.45 27.71 -16.11
N LEU A 85 22.64 27.85 -14.79
CA LEU A 85 23.09 26.76 -13.93
C LEU A 85 22.07 25.62 -13.87
N LYS A 86 20.77 25.91 -13.79
CA LYS A 86 19.71 24.88 -13.87
C LYS A 86 19.69 24.20 -15.23
N GLN A 87 19.88 24.96 -16.32
CA GLN A 87 19.97 24.39 -17.67
C GLN A 87 21.18 23.45 -17.82
N PHE A 88 22.34 23.84 -17.30
CA PHE A 88 23.56 23.02 -17.29
C PHE A 88 23.41 21.76 -16.45
N TRP A 89 22.82 21.87 -15.26
CA TRP A 89 22.48 20.71 -14.43
C TRP A 89 21.59 19.74 -15.20
N TRP A 90 20.49 20.24 -15.78
CA TRP A 90 19.54 19.39 -16.49
C TRP A 90 20.19 18.66 -17.67
N ALA A 91 21.06 19.33 -18.43
CA ALA A 91 21.82 18.70 -19.51
C ALA A 91 22.75 17.58 -18.99
N SER A 92 23.43 17.82 -17.87
CA SER A 92 24.32 16.83 -17.23
C SER A 92 23.53 15.64 -16.66
N PHE A 93 22.41 15.93 -16.00
CA PHE A 93 21.48 14.96 -15.45
C PHE A 93 20.91 14.07 -16.54
N MET A 94 20.41 14.66 -17.64
CA MET A 94 19.89 13.91 -18.78
C MET A 94 20.96 13.07 -19.50
N LYS A 95 22.22 13.53 -19.52
CA LYS A 95 23.33 12.73 -20.05
C LYS A 95 23.54 11.45 -19.23
N LEU A 96 23.57 11.57 -17.90
CA LEU A 96 23.70 10.40 -17.00
C LEU A 96 22.50 9.46 -17.14
N ARG A 97 21.28 10.01 -17.13
CA ARG A 97 20.05 9.23 -17.30
C ARG A 97 20.01 8.47 -18.61
N ARG A 98 20.34 9.11 -19.74
CA ARG A 98 20.41 8.41 -21.05
C ARG A 98 21.45 7.30 -21.07
N ALA A 99 22.63 7.53 -20.51
CA ALA A 99 23.64 6.48 -20.38
C ALA A 99 23.14 5.29 -19.54
N ARG A 100 22.41 5.57 -18.45
CA ARG A 100 21.75 4.55 -17.64
C ARG A 100 20.65 3.83 -18.41
N ALA A 101 19.84 4.54 -19.20
CA ALA A 101 18.81 3.96 -20.05
C ALA A 101 19.40 2.95 -21.04
N ASP A 102 20.49 3.31 -21.74
CA ASP A 102 21.17 2.42 -22.69
C ASP A 102 21.74 1.18 -21.99
N HIS A 103 22.31 1.35 -20.79
CA HIS A 103 22.81 0.24 -19.98
C HIS A 103 21.69 -0.73 -19.56
N LEU A 104 20.61 -0.21 -18.98
CA LEU A 104 19.43 -0.98 -18.59
C LEU A 104 18.79 -1.69 -19.79
N PHE A 105 18.82 -1.06 -20.97
CA PHE A 105 18.29 -1.68 -22.20
C PHE A 105 19.10 -2.90 -22.61
N GLN A 106 20.44 -2.88 -22.47
CA GLN A 106 21.25 -4.08 -22.73
C GLN A 106 20.96 -5.20 -21.73
N GLN A 107 20.78 -4.88 -20.45
CA GLN A 107 20.37 -5.85 -19.43
C GLN A 107 18.99 -6.46 -19.77
N ALA A 108 18.02 -5.61 -20.14
CA ALA A 108 16.70 -6.05 -20.56
C ALA A 108 16.77 -7.00 -21.76
N LYS A 109 17.65 -6.73 -22.72
CA LYS A 109 17.86 -7.59 -23.90
C LYS A 109 18.42 -8.96 -23.53
N VAL A 110 19.38 -9.03 -22.60
CA VAL A 110 19.93 -10.31 -22.10
C VAL A 110 18.85 -11.13 -21.39
N LEU A 111 18.04 -10.48 -20.55
CA LEU A 111 16.98 -11.13 -19.78
C LEU A 111 15.75 -11.49 -20.61
N ALA A 112 15.61 -10.98 -21.84
CA ALA A 112 14.40 -11.16 -22.65
C ALA A 112 14.02 -12.64 -22.88
N GLN A 113 15.00 -13.54 -22.93
CA GLN A 113 14.78 -14.98 -23.09
C GLN A 113 14.68 -15.73 -21.76
N ALA A 114 15.55 -15.42 -20.79
CA ALA A 114 15.64 -16.15 -19.52
C ALA A 114 14.59 -15.70 -18.49
N GLU A 115 14.37 -14.39 -18.38
CA GLU A 115 13.49 -13.77 -17.38
C GLU A 115 12.65 -12.66 -18.02
N PRO A 116 11.72 -13.01 -18.94
CA PRO A 116 10.99 -12.04 -19.74
C PRO A 116 10.18 -11.04 -18.90
N ALA A 117 9.64 -11.45 -17.76
CA ALA A 117 8.94 -10.53 -16.87
C ALA A 117 9.88 -9.47 -16.25
N GLN A 118 11.11 -9.84 -15.91
CA GLN A 118 12.12 -8.88 -15.46
C GLN A 118 12.57 -7.98 -16.61
N SER A 119 12.78 -8.54 -17.80
CA SER A 119 13.07 -7.78 -19.02
C SER A 119 12.00 -6.71 -19.30
N TYR A 120 10.72 -7.08 -19.19
CA TYR A 120 9.60 -6.14 -19.35
C TYR A 120 9.67 -4.99 -18.34
N ARG A 121 9.92 -5.29 -17.06
CA ARG A 121 10.04 -4.25 -16.01
C ARG A 121 11.25 -3.33 -16.26
N LEU A 122 12.38 -3.89 -16.67
CA LEU A 122 13.57 -3.08 -17.03
C LEU A 122 13.28 -2.15 -18.21
N LEU A 123 12.50 -2.57 -19.21
CA LEU A 123 12.13 -1.68 -20.31
C LEU A 123 11.31 -0.47 -19.83
N HIS A 124 10.50 -0.60 -18.77
CA HIS A 124 9.82 0.54 -18.15
C HIS A 124 10.79 1.44 -17.38
N GLU A 125 11.80 0.86 -16.72
CA GLU A 125 12.89 1.64 -16.11
C GLU A 125 13.73 2.39 -17.16
N VAL A 126 14.02 1.76 -18.32
CA VAL A 126 14.63 2.43 -19.48
C VAL A 126 13.82 3.66 -19.90
N LEU A 127 12.48 3.54 -19.95
CA LEU A 127 11.62 4.67 -20.29
C LEU A 127 11.44 5.69 -19.16
N HIS A 128 11.69 5.31 -17.90
CA HIS A 128 11.80 6.27 -16.80
C HIS A 128 13.09 7.09 -16.93
N GLU A 129 14.19 6.46 -17.34
CA GLU A 129 15.45 7.15 -17.58
C GLU A 129 15.43 8.03 -18.83
N ASP A 130 14.94 7.48 -19.95
CA ASP A 130 14.71 8.20 -21.20
C ASP A 130 13.37 7.81 -21.82
N TYR A 131 12.35 8.63 -21.55
CA TYR A 131 10.99 8.42 -22.07
C TYR A 131 10.90 8.47 -23.61
N ARG A 132 11.94 8.93 -24.30
CA ARG A 132 12.03 8.96 -25.77
C ARG A 132 12.83 7.81 -26.35
N HIS A 133 13.36 6.89 -25.54
CA HIS A 133 14.20 5.79 -25.98
C HIS A 133 13.49 4.91 -27.02
N ALA A 134 13.87 5.05 -28.29
CA ALA A 134 13.08 4.58 -29.43
C ALA A 134 12.88 3.05 -29.45
N ALA A 135 13.91 2.28 -29.12
CA ALA A 135 13.83 0.81 -29.14
C ALA A 135 12.89 0.28 -28.04
N ALA A 136 13.06 0.72 -26.79
CA ALA A 136 12.15 0.42 -25.68
C ALA A 136 10.69 0.82 -25.97
N ARG A 137 10.45 2.04 -26.50
CA ARG A 137 9.11 2.47 -26.93
C ARG A 137 8.51 1.53 -27.98
N LYS A 138 9.32 1.14 -28.97
CA LYS A 138 8.90 0.19 -30.01
C LYS A 138 8.55 -1.17 -29.43
N ILE A 139 9.35 -1.72 -28.51
CA ILE A 139 9.09 -3.02 -27.88
C ILE A 139 7.88 -2.97 -26.93
N LEU A 140 7.65 -1.87 -26.24
CA LEU A 140 6.50 -1.69 -25.33
C LEU A 140 5.24 -1.14 -26.03
N ASN A 141 5.32 -0.83 -27.33
CA ASN A 141 4.21 -0.27 -28.13
C ASN A 141 3.74 1.14 -27.70
N TYR A 142 4.66 1.96 -27.17
CA TYR A 142 4.41 3.37 -26.83
C TYR A 142 4.67 4.29 -28.03
N SER A 143 3.76 4.30 -29.01
CA SER A 143 3.81 5.24 -30.14
C SER A 143 3.41 6.68 -29.73
N ASP A 144 3.67 7.67 -30.57
CA ASP A 144 3.26 9.06 -30.30
C ASP A 144 1.74 9.19 -30.18
N SER A 145 0.97 8.37 -30.92
CA SER A 145 -0.48 8.28 -30.76
C SER A 145 -0.87 7.78 -29.36
N THR A 146 -0.16 6.79 -28.81
CA THR A 146 -0.38 6.32 -27.44
C THR A 146 -0.10 7.43 -26.43
N VAL A 147 1.00 8.16 -26.61
CA VAL A 147 1.37 9.32 -25.76
C VAL A 147 0.29 10.41 -25.79
N PHE A 148 -0.25 10.72 -26.98
CA PHE A 148 -1.33 11.68 -27.14
C PHE A 148 -2.61 11.24 -26.42
N LEU A 149 -3.00 9.96 -26.55
CA LEU A 149 -4.22 9.43 -25.92
C LEU A 149 -4.13 9.36 -24.39
N LEU A 150 -2.94 9.36 -23.80
CA LEU A 150 -2.74 9.52 -22.35
C LEU A 150 -3.00 10.95 -21.87
N GLN A 151 -3.35 11.88 -22.77
CA GLN A 151 -3.86 13.22 -22.46
C GLN A 151 -5.32 13.33 -22.93
N PRO A 152 -6.25 12.58 -22.31
CA PRO A 152 -7.59 12.43 -22.85
C PRO A 152 -8.40 13.73 -22.75
N LYS A 153 -9.29 13.92 -23.72
CA LYS A 153 -10.26 15.03 -23.73
C LYS A 153 -11.67 14.48 -23.55
N PRO A 154 -12.51 15.13 -22.73
CA PRO A 154 -13.89 14.73 -22.56
C PRO A 154 -14.71 15.12 -23.79
N ILE A 155 -15.57 14.21 -24.24
CA ILE A 155 -16.50 14.42 -25.34
C ILE A 155 -17.92 14.30 -24.77
N ARG A 156 -18.73 15.34 -24.92
CA ARG A 156 -20.14 15.29 -24.52
C ARG A 156 -20.89 14.31 -25.42
N ALA A 157 -21.55 13.32 -24.83
CA ALA A 157 -22.22 12.28 -25.59
C ALA A 157 -23.48 12.83 -26.29
N LYS A 158 -23.76 12.32 -27.50
CA LYS A 158 -24.89 12.75 -28.35
C LYS A 158 -26.00 11.72 -28.47
N THR A 159 -25.85 10.60 -27.79
CA THR A 159 -26.79 9.49 -27.77
C THR A 159 -27.03 9.08 -26.33
N ARG A 160 -28.17 8.46 -26.05
CA ARG A 160 -28.43 7.78 -24.78
C ARG A 160 -27.34 6.76 -24.49
N HIS A 161 -26.93 6.63 -23.24
CA HIS A 161 -25.95 5.62 -22.85
C HIS A 161 -26.58 4.23 -22.88
N ALA A 162 -25.84 3.23 -23.35
CA ALA A 162 -26.40 1.88 -23.58
C ALA A 162 -26.74 1.13 -22.28
N TYR A 163 -26.08 1.49 -21.17
CA TYR A 163 -26.17 0.72 -19.92
C TYR A 163 -26.75 1.51 -18.73
N THR A 164 -26.75 2.84 -18.82
CA THR A 164 -27.23 3.73 -17.75
C THR A 164 -28.52 4.41 -18.18
N ASP A 165 -29.15 5.13 -17.26
CA ASP A 165 -30.37 5.90 -17.53
C ASP A 165 -30.05 7.29 -18.12
N TRP A 166 -28.79 7.54 -18.52
CA TRP A 166 -28.32 8.85 -18.99
C TRP A 166 -28.72 9.11 -20.45
N GLU A 167 -29.40 10.23 -20.69
CA GLU A 167 -29.84 10.64 -22.02
C GLU A 167 -28.74 11.36 -22.81
N ALA A 168 -29.03 11.65 -24.08
CA ALA A 168 -28.13 12.42 -24.93
C ALA A 168 -27.85 13.81 -24.32
N ASN A 169 -26.56 14.17 -24.25
CA ASN A 169 -26.02 15.39 -23.65
C ASN A 169 -25.95 15.43 -22.11
N ASP A 170 -26.37 14.40 -21.39
CA ASP A 170 -26.32 14.40 -19.92
C ASP A 170 -24.98 13.90 -19.36
N TYR A 171 -24.17 13.26 -20.18
CA TYR A 171 -22.91 12.65 -19.76
C TYR A 171 -21.77 12.91 -20.75
N TYR A 172 -20.56 12.65 -20.27
CA TYR A 172 -19.32 12.75 -21.02
C TYR A 172 -18.70 11.36 -21.19
N ARG A 173 -18.04 11.15 -22.33
CA ARG A 173 -17.11 10.05 -22.57
C ARG A 173 -15.68 10.58 -22.57
N VAL A 174 -14.80 9.91 -21.84
CA VAL A 174 -13.36 10.15 -21.83
C VAL A 174 -12.66 8.88 -22.29
N SER A 175 -12.00 8.92 -23.44
CA SER A 175 -11.33 7.74 -24.01
C SER A 175 -9.81 7.85 -23.88
N THR A 176 -9.18 6.75 -23.50
CA THR A 176 -7.74 6.56 -23.34
C THR A 176 -7.28 5.34 -24.17
N PRO A 177 -5.99 4.98 -24.20
CA PRO A 177 -5.57 3.75 -24.88
C PRO A 177 -6.29 2.49 -24.40
N HIS A 178 -6.54 2.36 -23.10
CA HIS A 178 -7.04 1.14 -22.45
C HIS A 178 -8.40 1.28 -21.79
N PHE A 179 -8.96 2.48 -21.67
CA PHE A 179 -10.26 2.69 -21.02
C PHE A 179 -11.18 3.65 -21.79
N ASP A 180 -12.48 3.36 -21.73
CA ASP A 180 -13.53 4.34 -21.96
C ASP A 180 -14.26 4.60 -20.64
N ILE A 181 -14.27 5.87 -20.21
CA ILE A 181 -14.88 6.32 -18.97
C ILE A 181 -16.11 7.13 -19.34
N TYR A 182 -17.28 6.73 -18.86
CA TYR A 182 -18.53 7.45 -18.99
C TYR A 182 -18.91 8.08 -17.65
N THR A 183 -19.29 9.36 -17.65
CA THR A 183 -19.64 10.06 -16.41
C THR A 183 -20.71 11.13 -16.63
N ASP A 184 -21.68 11.17 -15.72
CA ASP A 184 -22.62 12.29 -15.52
C ASP A 184 -22.01 13.40 -14.65
N SER A 185 -20.81 13.21 -14.10
CA SER A 185 -20.11 14.24 -13.35
C SER A 185 -19.48 15.30 -14.26
N LYS A 186 -18.78 16.26 -13.64
CA LYS A 186 -18.00 17.28 -14.34
C LYS A 186 -16.96 16.61 -15.24
N PRO A 187 -16.67 17.16 -16.45
CA PRO A 187 -15.69 16.61 -17.37
C PRO A 187 -14.30 16.38 -16.74
N ALA A 188 -13.91 17.24 -15.80
CA ALA A 188 -12.64 17.15 -15.09
C ALA A 188 -12.53 15.87 -14.24
N ASP A 189 -13.63 15.37 -13.66
CA ASP A 189 -13.63 14.15 -12.85
C ASP A 189 -13.39 12.93 -13.73
N GLY A 190 -14.05 12.87 -14.90
CA GLY A 190 -13.81 11.84 -15.91
C GLY A 190 -12.35 11.81 -16.38
N VAL A 191 -11.75 12.97 -16.66
CA VAL A 191 -10.32 13.06 -17.03
C VAL A 191 -9.39 12.62 -15.89
N LYS A 192 -9.73 12.97 -14.65
CA LYS A 192 -8.97 12.57 -13.46
C LYS A 192 -8.95 11.05 -13.30
N ILE A 193 -10.12 10.41 -13.30
CA ILE A 193 -10.22 8.94 -13.21
C ILE A 193 -9.53 8.28 -14.39
N ALA A 194 -9.73 8.77 -15.63
CA ALA A 194 -9.08 8.23 -16.81
C ALA A 194 -7.55 8.17 -16.70
N ARG A 195 -6.92 9.22 -16.15
CA ARG A 195 -5.47 9.24 -15.91
C ARG A 195 -5.06 8.28 -14.79
N GLN A 196 -5.86 8.18 -13.74
CA GLN A 196 -5.58 7.29 -12.60
C GLN A 196 -5.65 5.81 -12.99
N VAL A 197 -6.66 5.41 -13.78
CA VAL A 197 -6.81 4.01 -14.20
C VAL A 197 -5.77 3.59 -15.25
N GLU A 198 -5.34 4.50 -16.13
CA GLU A 198 -4.19 4.24 -17.02
C GLU A 198 -2.89 4.05 -16.23
N ARG A 199 -2.72 4.80 -15.14
CA ARG A 199 -1.55 4.65 -14.27
C ARG A 199 -1.59 3.31 -13.51
N LEU A 200 -2.75 2.94 -12.96
CA LEU A 200 -2.96 1.61 -12.38
C LEU A 200 -2.71 0.51 -13.41
N TYR A 201 -3.23 0.64 -14.62
CA TYR A 201 -3.05 -0.34 -15.70
C TYR A 201 -1.56 -0.57 -15.99
N SER A 202 -0.78 0.50 -16.12
CA SER A 202 0.67 0.40 -16.31
C SER A 202 1.38 -0.29 -15.13
N VAL A 203 0.96 -0.02 -13.89
CA VAL A 203 1.52 -0.68 -12.71
C VAL A 203 1.12 -2.15 -12.62
N TRP A 204 -0.15 -2.46 -12.82
CA TRP A 204 -0.68 -3.81 -12.86
C TRP A 204 0.02 -4.64 -13.94
N GLN A 205 0.22 -4.07 -15.14
CA GLN A 205 0.94 -4.74 -16.22
C GLN A 205 2.37 -5.13 -15.82
N GLN A 206 3.10 -4.22 -15.16
CA GLN A 206 4.46 -4.47 -14.69
C GLN A 206 4.53 -5.49 -13.55
N LEU A 207 3.51 -5.53 -12.69
CA LEU A 207 3.47 -6.46 -11.56
C LEU A 207 3.05 -7.87 -11.97
N PHE A 208 2.19 -8.02 -12.97
CA PHE A 208 1.56 -9.28 -13.37
C PHE A 208 1.82 -9.64 -14.83
N VAL A 209 3.05 -9.42 -15.33
CA VAL A 209 3.43 -9.62 -16.75
C VAL A 209 3.02 -11.00 -17.26
N GLU A 210 3.29 -12.06 -16.49
CA GLU A 210 2.98 -13.45 -16.89
C GLU A 210 1.48 -13.78 -16.90
N PHE A 211 0.63 -12.87 -16.42
CA PHE A 211 -0.82 -13.06 -16.40
C PHE A 211 -1.46 -12.66 -17.73
N TRP A 212 -1.01 -11.56 -18.35
CA TRP A 212 -1.65 -10.97 -19.54
C TRP A 212 -0.76 -11.04 -20.80
N CYS A 213 0.55 -11.22 -20.65
CA CYS A 213 1.50 -11.22 -21.76
C CYS A 213 1.90 -12.65 -22.12
N ASP A 214 1.86 -12.99 -23.41
CA ASP A 214 2.68 -14.09 -23.91
C ASP A 214 4.14 -13.63 -23.88
N THR A 215 4.89 -14.12 -22.90
CA THR A 215 6.27 -13.71 -22.65
C THR A 215 7.22 -14.16 -23.78
N ALA A 216 6.86 -15.15 -24.59
CA ALA A 216 7.64 -15.52 -25.77
C ALA A 216 7.60 -14.41 -26.82
N VAL A 217 6.45 -13.74 -26.97
CA VAL A 217 6.30 -12.61 -27.90
C VAL A 217 7.21 -11.44 -27.49
N LEU A 218 7.43 -11.22 -26.19
CA LEU A 218 8.36 -10.18 -25.74
C LEU A 218 9.77 -10.38 -26.30
N ALA A 219 10.30 -11.60 -26.23
CA ALA A 219 11.60 -11.94 -26.78
C ALA A 219 11.65 -11.73 -28.31
N GLU A 220 10.58 -12.10 -29.04
CA GLU A 220 10.50 -11.86 -30.49
C GLU A 220 10.57 -10.36 -30.83
N ARG A 221 10.00 -9.48 -30.00
CA ARG A 221 9.99 -8.03 -30.26
C ARG A 221 11.37 -7.39 -30.14
N PHE A 222 12.26 -7.93 -29.30
CA PHE A 222 13.68 -7.53 -29.30
C PHE A 222 14.38 -7.83 -30.63
N ASN A 223 13.88 -8.82 -31.38
CA ASN A 223 14.38 -9.21 -32.71
C ASN A 223 13.59 -8.55 -33.85
N GLY A 224 12.81 -7.51 -33.56
CA GLY A 224 12.12 -6.71 -34.57
C GLY A 224 10.69 -7.15 -34.91
N SER A 225 10.14 -8.15 -34.20
CA SER A 225 8.73 -8.53 -34.34
C SER A 225 7.80 -7.36 -33.99
N ASN A 226 6.74 -7.21 -34.78
CA ASN A 226 5.65 -6.27 -34.52
C ASN A 226 4.41 -6.95 -33.93
N LYS A 227 4.50 -8.24 -33.55
CA LYS A 227 3.40 -8.91 -32.87
C LYS A 227 3.04 -8.15 -31.58
N PRO A 228 1.75 -7.85 -31.35
CA PRO A 228 1.34 -7.18 -30.13
C PRO A 228 1.56 -8.09 -28.92
N LEU A 229 1.99 -7.52 -27.79
CA LEU A 229 2.16 -8.28 -26.53
C LEU A 229 0.83 -8.77 -25.95
N TYR A 230 -0.27 -8.12 -26.32
CA TYR A 230 -1.63 -8.41 -25.88
C TYR A 230 -2.66 -7.86 -26.87
N ALA A 231 -3.86 -8.44 -26.87
CA ALA A 231 -4.99 -7.89 -27.61
C ALA A 231 -5.40 -6.55 -26.99
N ARG A 232 -5.37 -5.48 -27.78
CA ARG A 232 -5.83 -4.16 -27.32
C ARG A 232 -7.33 -4.20 -27.06
N LYS A 233 -7.72 -3.83 -25.85
CA LYS A 233 -9.12 -3.69 -25.42
C LYS A 233 -9.27 -2.38 -24.67
N ARG A 234 -10.44 -1.75 -24.81
CA ARG A 234 -10.85 -0.66 -23.93
C ARG A 234 -11.81 -1.19 -22.87
N HIS A 235 -11.34 -1.23 -21.64
CA HIS A 235 -12.14 -1.54 -20.46
C HIS A 235 -13.13 -0.40 -20.21
N GLN A 236 -14.36 -0.75 -19.83
CA GLN A 236 -15.43 0.23 -19.67
C GLN A 236 -15.61 0.57 -18.18
N ILE A 237 -15.70 1.87 -17.89
CA ILE A 237 -15.92 2.39 -16.53
C ILE A 237 -17.09 3.37 -16.56
N ILE A 238 -18.03 3.19 -15.63
CA ILE A 238 -19.14 4.10 -15.36
C ILE A 238 -18.84 4.83 -14.05
N LEU A 239 -18.67 6.15 -14.12
CA LEU A 239 -18.37 7.01 -12.99
C LEU A 239 -19.58 7.92 -12.71
N PHE A 240 -20.30 7.63 -11.63
CA PHE A 240 -21.41 8.46 -11.16
C PHE A 240 -20.92 9.73 -10.46
N SER A 241 -21.70 10.79 -10.57
CA SER A 241 -21.45 12.10 -9.96
C SER A 241 -21.49 12.08 -8.42
N SER A 242 -22.22 11.14 -7.82
CA SER A 242 -22.32 10.99 -6.38
C SER A 242 -22.60 9.55 -5.95
N ARG A 243 -22.50 9.30 -4.64
CA ARG A 243 -22.85 8.00 -4.05
C ARG A 243 -24.35 7.74 -4.18
N GLU A 244 -25.17 8.78 -4.07
CA GLU A 244 -26.62 8.72 -4.16
C GLU A 244 -27.07 8.26 -5.55
N GLU A 245 -26.45 8.79 -6.61
CA GLU A 245 -26.73 8.36 -7.99
C GLU A 245 -26.29 6.92 -8.24
N TYR A 246 -25.10 6.54 -7.76
CA TYR A 246 -24.62 5.16 -7.81
C TYR A 246 -25.60 4.19 -7.13
N GLN A 247 -26.04 4.51 -5.90
CA GLN A 247 -26.99 3.66 -5.16
C GLN A 247 -28.36 3.62 -5.82
N GLY A 248 -28.82 4.77 -6.33
CA GLY A 248 -30.08 4.89 -7.07
C GLY A 248 -30.10 4.02 -8.32
N PHE A 249 -29.00 4.00 -9.08
CA PHE A 249 -28.84 3.17 -10.28
C PHE A 249 -29.06 1.67 -9.98
N PHE A 250 -28.38 1.14 -8.96
CA PHE A 250 -28.54 -0.26 -8.58
C PHE A 250 -29.92 -0.55 -8.00
N LYS A 251 -30.42 0.31 -7.09
CA LYS A 251 -31.74 0.13 -6.48
C LYS A 251 -32.86 0.03 -7.53
N ARG A 252 -32.80 0.84 -8.60
CA ARG A 252 -33.78 0.78 -9.70
C ARG A 252 -33.72 -0.53 -10.50
N ARG A 253 -32.55 -1.16 -10.61
CA ARG A 253 -32.32 -2.35 -11.44
C ARG A 253 -32.45 -3.66 -10.69
N THR A 254 -32.01 -3.71 -9.43
CA THR A 254 -31.97 -4.93 -8.61
C THR A 254 -32.99 -4.93 -7.48
N GLY A 255 -33.64 -3.79 -7.20
CA GLY A 255 -34.51 -3.61 -6.04
C GLY A 255 -33.75 -3.47 -4.70
N ALA A 256 -32.42 -3.66 -4.70
CA ALA A 256 -31.58 -3.63 -3.50
C ALA A 256 -30.61 -2.45 -3.52
N THR A 257 -30.37 -1.84 -2.35
CA THR A 257 -29.31 -0.85 -2.19
C THR A 257 -27.96 -1.57 -2.14
N VAL A 258 -27.05 -1.20 -3.04
CA VAL A 258 -25.67 -1.71 -3.01
C VAL A 258 -24.85 -0.88 -2.01
N ASN A 259 -24.43 -1.52 -0.92
CA ASN A 259 -23.61 -0.92 0.14
C ASN A 259 -22.11 -1.17 -0.08
N SER A 260 -21.66 -1.12 -1.33
CA SER A 260 -20.23 -1.11 -1.65
C SER A 260 -19.77 0.31 -1.99
N VAL A 261 -18.46 0.51 -1.98
CA VAL A 261 -17.85 1.76 -2.43
C VAL A 261 -17.61 1.77 -3.94
N GLY A 262 -17.64 0.61 -4.59
CA GLY A 262 -17.56 0.42 -6.04
C GLY A 262 -18.00 -1.00 -6.37
N PHE A 263 -18.16 -1.33 -7.66
CA PHE A 263 -18.51 -2.70 -8.06
C PHE A 263 -18.02 -2.99 -9.47
N TYR A 264 -17.28 -4.09 -9.65
CA TYR A 264 -17.01 -4.67 -10.95
C TYR A 264 -18.05 -5.74 -11.32
N ALA A 265 -18.76 -5.54 -12.43
CA ALA A 265 -19.73 -6.50 -12.95
C ALA A 265 -19.11 -7.32 -14.09
N ALA A 266 -18.71 -8.56 -13.80
CA ALA A 266 -17.97 -9.42 -14.74
C ALA A 266 -18.76 -9.77 -16.02
N GLU A 267 -20.07 -10.01 -15.89
CA GLU A 267 -20.94 -10.30 -17.04
C GLU A 267 -20.99 -9.13 -18.02
N GLN A 268 -21.13 -7.92 -17.49
CA GLN A 268 -21.28 -6.72 -18.32
C GLN A 268 -19.94 -6.07 -18.65
N LYS A 269 -18.86 -6.45 -17.96
CA LYS A 269 -17.50 -5.92 -18.18
C LYS A 269 -17.41 -4.42 -17.94
N HIS A 270 -18.08 -3.97 -16.88
CA HIS A 270 -18.10 -2.58 -16.43
C HIS A 270 -17.69 -2.49 -14.97
N SER A 271 -16.78 -1.56 -14.67
CA SER A 271 -16.58 -1.08 -13.30
C SER A 271 -17.48 0.12 -13.04
N PHE A 272 -18.26 0.05 -11.97
CA PHE A 272 -19.14 1.11 -11.49
C PHE A 272 -18.50 1.80 -10.29
N LEU A 273 -18.25 3.10 -10.44
CA LEU A 273 -17.56 3.95 -9.48
C LEU A 273 -18.37 5.22 -9.24
N PHE A 274 -18.06 5.97 -8.19
CA PHE A 274 -18.62 7.30 -7.98
C PHE A 274 -17.57 8.31 -7.50
N VAL A 275 -17.82 9.59 -7.78
CA VAL A 275 -17.01 10.68 -7.23
C VAL A 275 -17.27 10.79 -5.74
N SER A 276 -16.20 10.78 -4.95
CA SER A 276 -16.25 10.93 -3.49
C SER A 276 -15.41 12.13 -3.04
N ASP A 277 -15.87 12.79 -1.98
CA ASP A 277 -15.14 13.84 -1.28
C ASP A 277 -15.08 13.52 0.22
N PRO A 278 -13.88 13.24 0.80
CA PRO A 278 -12.60 13.12 0.11
C PRO A 278 -12.55 11.89 -0.81
N PRO A 279 -11.75 11.92 -1.90
CA PRO A 279 -11.61 10.79 -2.81
C PRO A 279 -11.10 9.54 -2.09
N LYS A 280 -11.86 8.45 -2.12
CA LYS A 280 -11.42 7.15 -1.58
C LYS A 280 -10.69 6.35 -2.67
N ALA A 281 -9.37 6.53 -2.76
CA ALA A 281 -8.56 5.85 -3.79
C ALA A 281 -8.62 4.31 -3.71
N SER A 282 -8.81 3.75 -2.51
CA SER A 282 -8.99 2.31 -2.27
C SER A 282 -10.10 1.70 -3.12
N THR A 283 -11.13 2.48 -3.40
CA THR A 283 -12.35 2.02 -4.07
C THR A 283 -12.13 1.66 -5.53
N TRP A 284 -11.58 2.59 -6.34
CA TRP A 284 -11.42 2.33 -7.76
C TRP A 284 -10.21 1.43 -8.04
N LEU A 285 -9.17 1.47 -7.20
CA LEU A 285 -8.03 0.56 -7.29
C LEU A 285 -8.51 -0.89 -7.17
N HIS A 286 -9.36 -1.18 -6.19
CA HIS A 286 -9.89 -2.51 -5.92
C HIS A 286 -10.72 -3.04 -7.12
N GLU A 287 -11.76 -2.30 -7.51
CA GLU A 287 -12.68 -2.76 -8.57
C GLU A 287 -12.01 -2.86 -9.95
N VAL A 288 -11.18 -1.88 -10.29
CA VAL A 288 -10.47 -1.93 -11.58
C VAL A 288 -9.42 -3.05 -11.56
N THR A 289 -8.85 -3.40 -10.41
CA THR A 289 -7.98 -4.59 -10.32
C THR A 289 -8.74 -5.88 -10.65
N HIS A 290 -9.94 -6.08 -10.08
CA HIS A 290 -10.81 -7.21 -10.46
C HIS A 290 -11.11 -7.22 -11.95
N GLN A 291 -11.43 -6.05 -12.51
CA GLN A 291 -11.68 -5.89 -13.95
C GLN A 291 -10.49 -6.35 -14.80
N LEU A 292 -9.27 -5.93 -14.46
CA LEU A 292 -8.08 -6.26 -15.24
C LEU A 292 -7.78 -7.76 -15.19
N PHE A 293 -7.83 -8.38 -14.01
CA PHE A 293 -7.63 -9.83 -13.90
C PHE A 293 -8.69 -10.64 -14.66
N PHE A 294 -9.96 -10.23 -14.58
CA PHE A 294 -11.02 -10.96 -15.29
C PHE A 294 -10.92 -10.78 -16.80
N GLU A 295 -10.80 -9.55 -17.29
CA GLU A 295 -10.91 -9.24 -18.72
C GLU A 295 -9.65 -9.51 -19.53
N LEU A 296 -8.48 -9.50 -18.89
CA LEU A 296 -7.21 -9.88 -19.52
C LEU A 296 -6.85 -11.35 -19.25
N GLY A 297 -7.63 -12.04 -18.41
CA GLY A 297 -7.57 -13.49 -18.21
C GLY A 297 -8.43 -14.27 -19.23
N ALA A 298 -8.72 -15.53 -18.91
CA ALA A 298 -9.47 -16.43 -19.80
C ALA A 298 -10.99 -16.15 -19.85
N GLN A 299 -11.52 -15.24 -19.02
CA GLN A 299 -12.92 -14.83 -19.00
C GLN A 299 -13.92 -16.00 -18.84
N VAL A 300 -13.56 -16.99 -18.02
CA VAL A 300 -14.44 -18.12 -17.69
C VAL A 300 -15.58 -17.67 -16.76
N PRO A 301 -16.78 -18.27 -16.83
CA PRO A 301 -17.84 -18.02 -15.86
C PRO A 301 -17.48 -18.55 -14.47
N ASP A 302 -18.19 -18.08 -13.44
CA ASP A 302 -18.12 -18.64 -12.08
C ASP A 302 -16.71 -18.72 -11.46
N VAL A 303 -15.86 -17.76 -11.79
CA VAL A 303 -14.49 -17.66 -11.24
C VAL A 303 -14.54 -17.71 -9.72
N ALA A 304 -13.81 -18.65 -9.13
CA ALA A 304 -13.74 -18.88 -7.68
C ALA A 304 -15.09 -19.14 -6.99
N ALA A 305 -16.11 -19.62 -7.72
CA ALA A 305 -17.43 -19.92 -7.13
C ALA A 305 -17.37 -20.97 -6.01
N GLY A 306 -16.48 -21.97 -6.13
CA GLY A 306 -16.38 -23.07 -5.17
C GLY A 306 -15.20 -23.00 -4.20
N GLN A 307 -14.13 -22.25 -4.50
CA GLN A 307 -12.88 -22.26 -3.73
C GLN A 307 -11.95 -21.10 -4.11
N ASN A 308 -10.96 -20.83 -3.26
CA ASN A 308 -9.88 -19.85 -3.45
C ASN A 308 -10.31 -18.38 -3.67
N ILE A 309 -11.53 -17.98 -3.33
CA ILE A 309 -11.98 -16.59 -3.51
C ILE A 309 -11.10 -15.59 -2.72
N TRP A 310 -10.53 -16.04 -1.60
CA TRP A 310 -9.63 -15.24 -0.77
C TRP A 310 -8.44 -14.65 -1.55
N ALA A 311 -7.94 -15.37 -2.57
CA ALA A 311 -6.78 -14.95 -3.35
C ALA A 311 -7.14 -13.78 -4.29
N ILE A 312 -8.35 -13.80 -4.88
CA ILE A 312 -8.88 -12.72 -5.73
C ILE A 312 -9.06 -11.45 -4.89
N GLU A 313 -9.76 -11.57 -3.77
CA GLU A 313 -10.00 -10.45 -2.85
C GLU A 313 -8.68 -9.92 -2.25
N GLY A 314 -7.79 -10.84 -1.87
CA GLY A 314 -6.48 -10.53 -1.33
C GLY A 314 -5.62 -9.75 -2.32
N VAL A 315 -5.53 -10.17 -3.58
CA VAL A 315 -4.69 -9.47 -4.58
C VAL A 315 -5.26 -8.11 -4.96
N ALA A 316 -6.59 -7.94 -4.99
CA ALA A 316 -7.23 -6.65 -5.23
C ALA A 316 -6.96 -5.68 -4.07
N MET A 317 -7.07 -6.14 -2.82
CA MET A 317 -6.71 -5.33 -1.66
C MET A 317 -5.21 -5.06 -1.54
N TYR A 318 -4.35 -6.00 -1.98
CA TYR A 318 -2.91 -5.75 -2.07
C TYR A 318 -2.61 -4.57 -3.01
N MET A 319 -3.31 -4.45 -4.14
CA MET A 319 -3.15 -3.31 -5.05
C MET A 319 -3.56 -1.95 -4.43
N GLU A 320 -4.33 -1.93 -3.33
CA GLU A 320 -4.64 -0.70 -2.59
C GLU A 320 -3.42 -0.13 -1.81
N SER A 321 -2.33 -0.91 -1.70
CA SER A 321 -1.03 -0.43 -1.22
C SER A 321 -0.28 0.45 -2.22
N PHE A 322 -0.86 0.70 -3.40
CA PHE A 322 -0.34 1.63 -4.39
C PHE A 322 -0.07 3.02 -3.80
N ARG A 323 1.17 3.53 -3.96
CA ARG A 323 1.61 4.87 -3.53
C ARG A 323 2.41 5.55 -4.63
N GLU A 324 2.09 6.80 -4.92
CA GLU A 324 2.82 7.60 -5.91
C GLU A 324 3.89 8.48 -5.26
N HIS A 325 5.07 8.50 -5.88
CA HIS A 325 6.23 9.25 -5.40
C HIS A 325 6.73 10.24 -6.48
N GLY A 326 5.79 10.74 -7.29
CA GLY A 326 6.09 11.56 -8.47
C GLY A 326 6.61 10.71 -9.64
N HIS A 327 7.89 10.36 -9.64
CA HIS A 327 8.54 9.68 -10.78
C HIS A 327 8.47 8.15 -10.76
N PHE A 328 8.07 7.55 -9.64
CA PHE A 328 7.85 6.13 -9.49
C PHE A 328 6.60 5.86 -8.65
N VAL A 329 6.19 4.60 -8.61
CA VAL A 329 5.11 4.09 -7.77
C VAL A 329 5.67 2.96 -6.91
N THR A 330 5.16 2.83 -5.69
CA THR A 330 5.37 1.63 -4.89
C THR A 330 4.07 0.86 -4.66
N VAL A 331 4.20 -0.46 -4.55
CA VAL A 331 3.11 -1.38 -4.17
C VAL A 331 3.70 -2.41 -3.21
N GLY A 332 2.99 -2.74 -2.15
CA GLY A 332 3.51 -3.51 -1.01
C GLY A 332 4.01 -2.60 0.11
N GLY A 333 4.70 -3.20 1.07
CA GLY A 333 5.34 -2.56 2.22
C GLY A 333 4.64 -2.91 3.52
N PHE A 334 5.43 -3.14 4.58
CA PHE A 334 4.92 -3.48 5.91
C PHE A 334 3.99 -2.39 6.50
N GLU A 335 4.12 -1.15 6.01
CA GLU A 335 3.35 0.05 6.35
C GLU A 335 1.97 0.14 5.65
N SER A 336 1.65 -0.84 4.79
CA SER A 336 0.39 -0.84 4.04
C SER A 336 -0.82 -0.80 4.97
N TYR A 337 -1.75 0.13 4.71
CA TYR A 337 -2.86 0.42 5.63
C TYR A 337 -3.69 -0.82 6.00
N ARG A 338 -4.10 -1.62 5.00
CA ARG A 338 -4.90 -2.84 5.25
C ARG A 338 -4.12 -3.95 5.94
N LEU A 339 -2.81 -4.02 5.71
CA LEU A 339 -1.93 -5.01 6.36
C LEU A 339 -1.88 -4.78 7.88
N GLN A 340 -2.05 -3.54 8.36
CA GLN A 340 -2.09 -3.25 9.80
C GLN A 340 -3.24 -3.98 10.50
N PHE A 341 -4.41 -4.02 9.86
CA PHE A 341 -5.56 -4.75 10.39
C PHE A 341 -5.34 -6.26 10.33
N ALA A 342 -4.73 -6.77 9.26
CA ALA A 342 -4.37 -8.19 9.17
C ALA A 342 -3.44 -8.61 10.32
N ARG A 343 -2.45 -7.76 10.63
CA ARG A 343 -1.53 -7.95 11.74
C ARG A 343 -2.29 -7.95 13.06
N TYR A 344 -3.02 -6.88 13.36
CA TYR A 344 -3.83 -6.76 14.57
C TYR A 344 -4.79 -7.94 14.78
N ARG A 345 -5.52 -8.37 13.74
CA ARG A 345 -6.42 -9.53 13.84
C ARG A 345 -5.68 -10.79 14.27
N LYS A 346 -4.47 -11.01 13.73
CA LYS A 346 -3.68 -12.21 14.04
C LYS A 346 -2.97 -12.12 15.39
N THR A 347 -2.37 -10.96 15.71
CA THR A 347 -1.47 -10.81 16.85
C THR A 347 -2.17 -10.36 18.13
N VAL A 348 -3.25 -9.59 18.02
CA VAL A 348 -3.98 -9.05 19.18
C VAL A 348 -5.32 -9.77 19.34
N ASP A 349 -6.19 -9.75 18.33
CA ASP A 349 -7.51 -10.41 18.43
C ASP A 349 -7.44 -11.95 18.43
N GLN A 350 -6.26 -12.52 18.14
CA GLN A 350 -6.04 -13.97 17.98
C GLN A 350 -6.99 -14.62 16.96
N PHE A 351 -7.48 -13.84 15.99
CA PHE A 351 -8.33 -14.32 14.91
C PHE A 351 -7.47 -14.83 13.74
N TYR A 352 -7.69 -16.09 13.35
CA TYR A 352 -7.13 -16.66 12.14
C TYR A 352 -7.91 -17.88 11.70
N LEU A 353 -8.42 -17.88 10.46
CA LEU A 353 -8.93 -19.09 9.83
C LEU A 353 -7.77 -19.85 9.19
N PRO A 354 -7.46 -21.11 9.54
CA PRO A 354 -6.35 -21.86 8.94
C PRO A 354 -6.37 -21.81 7.42
N LEU A 355 -5.22 -21.64 6.76
CA LEU A 355 -5.18 -21.39 5.31
C LEU A 355 -5.82 -22.53 4.51
N GLN A 356 -5.71 -23.77 4.99
CA GLN A 356 -6.41 -24.92 4.40
C GLN A 356 -7.93 -24.70 4.34
N GLN A 357 -8.55 -24.18 5.41
CA GLN A 357 -9.98 -23.91 5.45
C GLN A 357 -10.35 -22.70 4.58
N LEU A 358 -9.53 -21.64 4.62
CA LEU A 358 -9.73 -20.44 3.81
C LEU A 358 -9.69 -20.74 2.31
N THR A 359 -8.76 -21.59 1.86
CA THR A 359 -8.66 -22.01 0.44
C THR A 359 -9.87 -22.78 -0.04
N ALA A 360 -10.62 -23.44 0.85
CA ALA A 360 -11.84 -24.16 0.50
C ALA A 360 -13.07 -23.24 0.36
N LEU A 361 -12.99 -21.96 0.74
CA LEU A 361 -14.10 -21.03 0.58
C LEU A 361 -14.22 -20.56 -0.87
N GLY A 362 -15.43 -20.67 -1.42
CA GLY A 362 -15.84 -20.00 -2.65
C GLY A 362 -16.57 -18.69 -2.38
N ASN A 363 -16.99 -18.03 -3.45
CA ASN A 363 -17.61 -16.70 -3.39
C ASN A 363 -18.84 -16.63 -2.45
N SER A 364 -19.77 -17.58 -2.56
CA SER A 364 -20.97 -17.61 -1.73
C SER A 364 -20.64 -17.83 -0.25
N GLN A 365 -19.70 -18.72 0.05
CA GLN A 365 -19.30 -19.01 1.42
C GLN A 365 -18.59 -17.82 2.08
N LEU A 366 -17.71 -17.11 1.36
CA LEU A 366 -17.03 -15.93 1.92
C LEU A 366 -18.00 -14.76 2.13
N SER A 367 -18.85 -14.46 1.13
CA SER A 367 -19.76 -13.31 1.17
C SER A 367 -20.85 -13.41 2.25
N SER A 368 -21.23 -14.64 2.64
CA SER A 368 -22.20 -14.90 3.71
C SER A 368 -21.57 -15.17 5.08
N HIS A 369 -20.24 -15.16 5.19
CA HIS A 369 -19.55 -15.50 6.43
C HIS A 369 -19.74 -14.42 7.51
N VAL A 370 -20.05 -14.82 8.74
CA VAL A 370 -20.28 -13.86 9.86
C VAL A 370 -19.05 -13.00 10.17
N GLU A 371 -17.85 -13.58 10.04
CA GLU A 371 -16.55 -12.90 10.21
C GLU A 371 -15.98 -12.25 8.94
N ILE A 372 -16.80 -11.99 7.90
CA ILE A 372 -16.33 -11.50 6.58
C ILE A 372 -15.33 -10.34 6.66
N ARG A 373 -15.52 -9.37 7.57
CA ARG A 373 -14.60 -8.24 7.75
C ARG A 373 -13.22 -8.66 8.23
N ARG A 374 -13.16 -9.62 9.16
CA ARG A 374 -11.88 -10.16 9.66
C ARG A 374 -11.23 -11.05 8.61
N LEU A 375 -12.02 -11.84 7.88
CA LEU A 375 -11.54 -12.64 6.75
C LEU A 375 -10.94 -11.77 5.65
N TYR A 376 -11.55 -10.65 5.26
CA TYR A 376 -10.95 -9.72 4.30
C TYR A 376 -9.59 -9.20 4.80
N SER A 377 -9.47 -8.88 6.09
CA SER A 377 -8.19 -8.48 6.69
C SER A 377 -7.16 -9.61 6.58
N GLN A 378 -7.55 -10.86 6.79
CA GLN A 378 -6.67 -12.01 6.60
C GLN A 378 -6.28 -12.21 5.12
N CYS A 379 -7.22 -12.08 4.17
CA CYS A 379 -6.97 -12.23 2.73
C CYS A 379 -5.88 -11.27 2.25
N VAL A 380 -5.97 -9.99 2.62
CA VAL A 380 -4.96 -8.98 2.25
C VAL A 380 -3.62 -9.22 2.94
N GLY A 381 -3.63 -9.67 4.21
CA GLY A 381 -2.40 -10.06 4.90
C GLY A 381 -1.66 -11.20 4.21
N LEU A 382 -2.39 -12.24 3.82
CA LEU A 382 -1.84 -13.36 3.06
C LEU A 382 -1.36 -12.96 1.67
N ALA A 383 -2.06 -12.06 0.98
CA ALA A 383 -1.60 -11.55 -0.31
C ALA A 383 -0.29 -10.78 -0.17
N HIS A 384 -0.15 -9.90 0.83
CA HIS A 384 1.13 -9.24 1.13
C HIS A 384 2.23 -10.27 1.46
N PHE A 385 1.95 -11.26 2.30
CA PHE A 385 2.90 -12.32 2.59
C PHE A 385 3.38 -13.03 1.33
N LEU A 386 2.46 -13.46 0.46
CA LEU A 386 2.82 -14.20 -0.74
C LEU A 386 3.52 -13.31 -1.78
N MET A 387 3.29 -12.00 -1.78
CA MET A 387 3.88 -11.05 -2.71
C MET A 387 5.26 -10.50 -2.27
N ASP A 388 5.41 -10.27 -0.96
CA ASP A 388 6.46 -9.43 -0.38
C ASP A 388 7.42 -10.23 0.52
N ALA A 389 7.01 -11.36 1.11
CA ALA A 389 7.85 -12.09 2.06
C ALA A 389 9.06 -12.75 1.38
N ASP A 390 10.17 -12.81 2.12
CA ASP A 390 11.42 -13.45 1.70
C ASP A 390 11.86 -13.03 0.29
N ASN A 391 11.81 -11.73 -0.02
CA ASN A 391 12.16 -11.16 -1.34
C ASN A 391 11.23 -11.63 -2.48
N GLY A 392 9.99 -12.00 -2.16
CA GLY A 392 8.99 -12.49 -3.13
C GLY A 392 9.10 -13.97 -3.45
N LYS A 393 9.72 -14.76 -2.57
CA LYS A 393 9.87 -16.23 -2.69
C LYS A 393 8.56 -16.96 -3.01
N TYR A 394 7.43 -16.45 -2.53
CA TYR A 394 6.11 -17.07 -2.67
C TYR A 394 5.29 -16.51 -3.84
N ARG A 395 5.84 -15.54 -4.57
CA ARG A 395 5.11 -14.78 -5.60
C ARG A 395 4.74 -15.66 -6.78
N ASP A 396 5.67 -16.47 -7.27
CA ASP A 396 5.43 -17.34 -8.43
C ASP A 396 4.34 -18.38 -8.15
N PRO A 397 4.35 -19.12 -7.03
CA PRO A 397 3.23 -19.97 -6.64
C PRO A 397 1.89 -19.23 -6.55
N PHE A 398 1.88 -18.02 -5.99
CA PHE A 398 0.66 -17.23 -5.86
C PHE A 398 0.13 -16.76 -7.23
N PHE A 399 1.02 -16.37 -8.14
CA PHE A 399 0.67 -15.99 -9.50
C PHE A 399 0.10 -17.17 -10.28
N GLN A 400 0.72 -18.34 -10.16
CA GLN A 400 0.22 -19.56 -10.78
C GLN A 400 -1.13 -19.99 -10.18
N LEU A 401 -1.36 -19.77 -8.88
CA LEU A 401 -2.67 -19.96 -8.26
C LEU A 401 -3.71 -19.02 -8.91
N LEU A 402 -3.43 -17.71 -8.99
CA LEU A 402 -4.34 -16.74 -9.62
C LEU A 402 -4.67 -17.16 -11.07
N ARG A 403 -3.66 -17.54 -11.87
CA ARG A 403 -3.89 -18.03 -13.24
C ARG A 403 -4.81 -19.25 -13.28
N LYS A 404 -4.61 -20.21 -12.37
CA LYS A 404 -5.47 -21.39 -12.27
C LYS A 404 -6.89 -21.05 -11.82
N ILE A 405 -7.06 -20.06 -10.96
CA ILE A 405 -8.38 -19.57 -10.54
C ILE A 405 -9.11 -18.96 -11.74
N TYR A 406 -8.49 -18.04 -12.47
CA TYR A 406 -9.08 -17.37 -13.64
C TYR A 406 -9.22 -18.27 -14.89
N THR A 407 -8.80 -19.54 -14.79
CA THR A 407 -9.04 -20.59 -15.80
C THR A 407 -9.93 -21.72 -15.28
N ASN A 408 -10.50 -21.60 -14.07
CA ASN A 408 -11.28 -22.64 -13.38
C ASN A 408 -10.56 -24.00 -13.26
N THR A 409 -9.24 -23.99 -13.18
CA THR A 409 -8.40 -25.21 -13.02
C THR A 409 -7.74 -25.31 -11.65
N SER A 410 -8.07 -24.40 -10.72
CA SER A 410 -7.60 -24.47 -9.33
C SER A 410 -8.41 -25.47 -8.50
N THR A 411 -7.81 -25.93 -7.41
CA THR A 411 -8.37 -26.69 -6.30
C THR A 411 -7.97 -26.02 -4.99
N ALA A 412 -8.66 -26.31 -3.87
CA ALA A 412 -8.26 -25.81 -2.56
C ALA A 412 -6.78 -26.16 -2.23
N GLY A 413 -6.30 -27.34 -2.68
CA GLY A 413 -4.91 -27.77 -2.51
C GLY A 413 -3.88 -27.16 -3.47
N THR A 414 -4.29 -26.30 -4.40
CA THR A 414 -3.40 -25.79 -5.46
C THR A 414 -2.24 -24.97 -4.92
N LEU A 415 -2.46 -24.09 -3.94
CA LEU A 415 -1.36 -23.29 -3.36
C LEU A 415 -0.29 -24.18 -2.71
N ARG A 416 -0.72 -25.21 -1.96
CA ARG A 416 0.15 -26.21 -1.33
C ARG A 416 1.02 -26.91 -2.37
N GLN A 417 0.42 -27.34 -3.47
CA GLN A 417 1.11 -28.01 -4.57
C GLN A 417 2.13 -27.10 -5.26
N LEU A 418 1.73 -25.87 -5.60
CA LEU A 418 2.59 -24.92 -6.32
C LEU A 418 3.73 -24.39 -5.47
N SER A 419 3.52 -24.21 -4.17
CA SER A 419 4.56 -23.73 -3.25
C SER A 419 5.48 -24.84 -2.72
N GLY A 420 5.11 -26.11 -2.90
CA GLY A 420 5.84 -27.26 -2.34
C GLY A 420 5.87 -27.28 -0.81
N ARG A 421 4.89 -26.63 -0.15
CA ARG A 421 4.83 -26.44 1.31
C ARG A 421 3.48 -26.85 1.85
N SER A 422 3.44 -27.37 3.08
CA SER A 422 2.18 -27.63 3.78
C SER A 422 1.45 -26.33 4.14
N PHE A 423 0.16 -26.42 4.46
CA PHE A 423 -0.59 -25.23 4.89
C PHE A 423 -0.10 -24.73 6.26
N GLU A 424 0.30 -25.63 7.14
CA GLU A 424 0.85 -25.32 8.46
C GLU A 424 2.19 -24.57 8.33
N GLU A 425 3.04 -24.97 7.38
CA GLU A 425 4.28 -24.26 7.08
C GLU A 425 4.02 -22.85 6.54
N LEU A 426 3.00 -22.68 5.69
CA LEU A 426 2.59 -21.37 5.16
C LEU A 426 1.98 -20.50 6.26
N ASP A 427 1.15 -21.06 7.14
CA ASP A 427 0.56 -20.37 8.29
C ASP A 427 1.64 -19.90 9.27
N ALA A 428 2.65 -20.73 9.54
CA ALA A 428 3.79 -20.38 10.37
C ALA A 428 4.68 -19.31 9.72
N ALA A 429 4.90 -19.39 8.41
CA ALA A 429 5.64 -18.36 7.67
C ALA A 429 4.89 -17.02 7.63
N TYR A 430 3.57 -17.05 7.47
CA TYR A 430 2.72 -15.87 7.55
C TYR A 430 2.80 -15.20 8.93
N ALA A 431 2.72 -15.99 10.01
CA ALA A 431 2.87 -15.45 11.36
C ALA A 431 4.23 -14.74 11.57
N LYS A 432 5.31 -15.30 11.03
CA LYS A 432 6.64 -14.66 11.06
C LYS A 432 6.70 -13.38 10.21
N PHE A 433 6.08 -13.39 9.03
CA PHE A 433 6.03 -12.23 8.14
C PHE A 433 5.35 -11.02 8.79
N LEU A 434 4.36 -11.24 9.65
CA LEU A 434 3.65 -10.16 10.34
C LEU A 434 4.50 -9.44 11.39
N VAL A 435 5.61 -10.03 11.86
CA VAL A 435 6.46 -9.44 12.91
C VAL A 435 7.26 -8.26 12.34
N VAL A 436 7.05 -7.08 12.92
CA VAL A 436 7.78 -5.85 12.56
C VAL A 436 8.98 -5.69 13.50
N THR A 437 10.06 -5.08 13.00
CA THR A 437 11.30 -4.83 13.73
C THR A 437 11.75 -3.39 13.54
N ASP A 438 12.68 -2.91 14.38
CA ASP A 438 13.27 -1.57 14.23
C ASP A 438 13.82 -1.32 12.81
N ALA A 439 14.38 -2.34 12.16
CA ALA A 439 14.88 -2.23 10.79
C ALA A 439 13.78 -1.91 9.76
N HIS A 440 12.57 -2.43 9.97
CA HIS A 440 11.42 -2.08 9.13
C HIS A 440 11.06 -0.60 9.29
N LEU A 441 10.98 -0.11 10.54
CA LEU A 441 10.73 1.31 10.80
C LEU A 441 11.83 2.20 10.22
N GLY A 442 13.10 1.79 10.32
CA GLY A 442 14.23 2.50 9.71
C GLY A 442 14.23 2.50 8.17
N SER A 443 13.46 1.62 7.54
CA SER A 443 13.28 1.56 6.08
C SER A 443 12.10 2.38 5.56
N LEU A 444 11.34 3.04 6.45
CA LEU A 444 10.26 3.94 6.05
C LEU A 444 10.81 5.02 5.13
N ARG A 445 10.11 5.26 4.03
CA ARG A 445 10.47 6.34 3.13
C ARG A 445 10.12 7.69 3.78
N PRO A 446 10.92 8.75 3.61
CA PRO A 446 10.70 10.03 4.30
C PRO A 446 9.32 10.66 4.07
N GLU A 447 8.73 10.43 2.90
CA GLU A 447 7.42 10.93 2.48
C GLU A 447 6.24 10.07 2.96
N THR A 448 6.50 8.95 3.64
CA THR A 448 5.45 8.08 4.14
C THR A 448 4.57 8.83 5.13
N LYS A 449 3.25 8.73 4.91
CA LYS A 449 2.21 9.28 5.78
C LYS A 449 1.38 8.14 6.34
N LEU A 450 1.69 7.74 7.57
CA LEU A 450 0.99 6.67 8.26
C LEU A 450 -0.32 7.18 8.83
N LYS A 451 -1.37 6.35 8.76
CA LYS A 451 -2.68 6.61 9.41
C LYS A 451 -3.01 5.60 10.50
N ALA A 452 -2.53 4.38 10.31
CA ALA A 452 -2.64 3.29 11.25
C ALA A 452 -1.30 2.56 11.24
N LEU A 453 -0.86 2.10 12.40
CA LEU A 453 0.35 1.30 12.54
C LEU A 453 0.17 0.31 13.70
N CYS A 454 0.03 -0.96 13.36
CA CYS A 454 0.04 -2.03 14.35
C CYS A 454 1.46 -2.61 14.41
N LEU A 455 2.09 -2.52 15.57
CA LEU A 455 3.41 -3.07 15.86
C LEU A 455 3.36 -4.16 16.95
N ALA A 456 2.15 -4.51 17.39
CA ALA A 456 1.90 -5.47 18.46
C ALA A 456 2.71 -6.76 18.28
N HIS A 457 3.35 -7.21 19.37
CA HIS A 457 4.25 -8.37 19.40
C HIS A 457 5.48 -8.27 18.47
N GLY A 458 5.80 -7.07 17.98
CA GLY A 458 6.98 -6.79 17.18
C GLY A 458 8.26 -6.71 18.03
N GLN A 459 9.40 -6.78 17.35
CA GLN A 459 10.71 -6.53 17.94
C GLN A 459 11.04 -5.03 17.84
N ILE A 460 10.21 -4.22 18.50
CA ILE A 460 10.30 -2.76 18.47
C ILE A 460 10.88 -2.23 19.79
N THR A 461 11.89 -1.38 19.69
CA THR A 461 12.50 -0.68 20.83
C THR A 461 12.29 0.82 20.75
N ASN A 462 12.72 1.55 21.79
CA ASN A 462 12.76 3.01 21.77
C ASN A 462 13.52 3.56 20.55
N GLN A 463 14.54 2.86 20.04
CA GLN A 463 15.33 3.30 18.87
C GLN A 463 14.49 3.24 17.59
N GLY A 464 13.84 2.10 17.32
CA GLY A 464 12.96 1.97 16.16
C GLY A 464 11.82 2.99 16.18
N LEU A 465 11.26 3.28 17.35
CA LEU A 465 10.15 4.23 17.46
C LEU A 465 10.55 5.65 17.03
N GLN A 466 11.83 6.04 17.09
CA GLN A 466 12.28 7.36 16.64
C GLN A 466 11.97 7.63 15.16
N HIS A 467 11.85 6.59 14.33
CA HIS A 467 11.47 6.72 12.93
C HIS A 467 10.01 7.15 12.71
N LEU A 468 9.18 7.16 13.77
CA LEU A 468 7.83 7.73 13.72
C LEU A 468 7.81 9.25 13.94
N SER A 469 8.97 9.89 14.15
CA SER A 469 9.04 11.35 14.23
C SER A 469 8.48 11.99 12.96
N GLY A 470 7.57 12.96 13.13
CA GLY A 470 6.90 13.64 12.02
C GLY A 470 5.70 12.90 11.42
N GLN A 471 5.32 11.72 11.93
CA GLN A 471 4.12 10.99 11.52
C GLN A 471 2.84 11.58 12.13
N GLY A 472 2.62 12.88 11.95
CA GLY A 472 1.50 13.62 12.54
C GLY A 472 0.12 13.21 12.00
N GLU A 473 0.03 12.43 10.93
CA GLU A 473 -1.24 11.88 10.39
C GLU A 473 -1.62 10.53 11.01
N LEU A 474 -0.82 9.99 11.93
CA LEU A 474 -1.07 8.71 12.57
C LEU A 474 -2.22 8.84 13.58
N ASN A 475 -3.28 8.08 13.37
CA ASN A 475 -4.47 8.07 14.24
C ASN A 475 -4.46 6.88 15.20
N TRP A 476 -3.98 5.73 14.73
CA TRP A 476 -3.92 4.50 15.51
C TRP A 476 -2.50 3.96 15.59
N LEU A 477 -2.00 3.77 16.82
CA LEU A 477 -0.72 3.16 17.12
C LEU A 477 -0.91 2.06 18.17
N ASP A 478 -0.54 0.85 17.81
CA ASP A 478 -0.56 -0.30 18.71
C ASP A 478 0.85 -0.81 18.95
N LEU A 479 1.31 -0.68 20.21
CA LEU A 479 2.61 -1.10 20.72
C LEU A 479 2.50 -2.27 21.70
N THR A 480 1.37 -2.99 21.73
CA THR A 480 1.15 -4.12 22.64
C THR A 480 2.36 -5.06 22.65
N ARG A 481 2.90 -5.31 23.85
CA ARG A 481 4.03 -6.22 24.09
C ARG A 481 5.30 -5.88 23.28
N CYS A 482 5.54 -4.60 23.04
CA CYS A 482 6.82 -4.11 22.54
C CYS A 482 7.77 -3.69 23.68
N GLU A 483 9.07 -3.63 23.40
CA GLU A 483 10.11 -3.24 24.36
C GLU A 483 10.23 -1.71 24.49
N ILE A 484 9.11 -1.08 24.83
CA ILE A 484 8.95 0.38 24.92
C ILE A 484 9.01 0.83 26.38
N THR A 485 9.76 1.89 26.65
CA THR A 485 9.92 2.53 27.97
C THR A 485 9.57 4.01 27.90
N ASP A 486 9.68 4.73 29.02
CA ASP A 486 9.41 6.18 29.06
C ASP A 486 10.30 7.04 28.15
N ASP A 487 11.45 6.54 27.72
CA ASP A 487 12.33 7.23 26.76
C ASP A 487 11.66 7.48 25.39
N SER A 488 10.63 6.69 25.07
CA SER A 488 9.84 6.81 23.84
C SER A 488 8.84 7.97 23.83
N SER A 489 8.53 8.55 25.00
CA SER A 489 7.52 9.61 25.17
C SER A 489 7.77 10.83 24.27
N LYS A 490 9.04 11.15 23.99
CA LYS A 490 9.44 12.24 23.08
C LYS A 490 8.97 12.06 21.64
N VAL A 491 8.72 10.83 21.20
CA VAL A 491 8.16 10.56 19.86
C VAL A 491 6.66 10.78 19.88
N LEU A 492 5.98 10.32 20.94
CA LEU A 492 4.52 10.37 21.06
C LEU A 492 3.98 11.81 20.99
N VAL A 493 4.71 12.80 21.53
CA VAL A 493 4.30 14.22 21.49
C VAL A 493 4.05 14.76 20.07
N GLY A 494 4.71 14.18 19.06
CA GLY A 494 4.56 14.59 17.66
C GLY A 494 3.36 13.95 16.94
N LEU A 495 2.72 12.94 17.56
CA LEU A 495 1.61 12.19 16.99
C LEU A 495 0.27 12.88 17.32
N VAL A 496 0.14 14.13 16.87
CA VAL A 496 -0.93 15.04 17.31
C VAL A 496 -2.35 14.59 16.91
N ASN A 497 -2.49 13.72 15.91
CA ASN A 497 -3.79 13.17 15.49
C ASN A 497 -4.08 11.79 16.09
N LEU A 498 -3.21 11.29 16.98
CA LEU A 498 -3.40 9.98 17.59
C LEU A 498 -4.66 9.97 18.44
N ASN A 499 -5.59 9.08 18.08
CA ASN A 499 -6.85 8.87 18.80
C ASN A 499 -6.95 7.49 19.44
N GLN A 500 -6.19 6.50 18.97
CA GLN A 500 -6.11 5.16 19.55
C GLN A 500 -4.66 4.79 19.85
N LEU A 501 -4.34 4.56 21.12
CA LEU A 501 -3.01 4.16 21.58
C LEU A 501 -3.11 2.93 22.47
N SER A 502 -2.48 1.84 22.05
CA SER A 502 -2.23 0.69 22.92
C SER A 502 -0.77 0.66 23.37
N LEU A 503 -0.57 0.60 24.69
CA LEU A 503 0.71 0.41 25.37
C LEU A 503 0.68 -0.87 26.25
N GLU A 504 -0.27 -1.77 26.01
CA GLU A 504 -0.46 -2.99 26.80
C GLU A 504 0.87 -3.75 26.95
N SER A 505 1.18 -4.17 28.19
CA SER A 505 2.37 -4.98 28.50
C SER A 505 3.70 -4.36 28.03
N THR A 506 3.77 -3.03 27.98
CA THR A 506 5.05 -2.29 27.79
C THR A 506 5.66 -1.91 29.14
N LYS A 507 6.86 -1.32 29.13
CA LYS A 507 7.58 -0.85 30.33
C LYS A 507 7.32 0.63 30.63
N ILE A 508 6.17 1.15 30.20
CA ILE A 508 5.73 2.51 30.48
C ILE A 508 5.37 2.65 31.98
N THR A 509 5.72 3.81 32.55
CA THR A 509 5.42 4.19 33.92
C THR A 509 4.72 5.55 33.97
N ASP A 510 4.42 6.06 35.16
CA ASP A 510 3.82 7.39 35.38
C ASP A 510 4.58 8.53 34.67
N LYS A 511 5.88 8.37 34.42
CA LYS A 511 6.72 9.41 33.79
C LYS A 511 6.26 9.81 32.40
N SER A 512 5.69 8.89 31.62
CA SER A 512 5.19 9.18 30.26
C SER A 512 3.79 9.78 30.25
N MET A 513 3.04 9.66 31.35
CA MET A 513 1.62 10.00 31.38
C MET A 513 1.37 11.50 31.21
N ALA A 514 2.31 12.36 31.58
CA ALA A 514 2.24 13.79 31.29
C ALA A 514 2.17 14.09 29.78
N VAL A 515 2.88 13.30 28.96
CA VAL A 515 2.86 13.44 27.50
C VAL A 515 1.63 12.75 26.91
N ILE A 516 1.33 11.54 27.35
CA ILE A 516 0.19 10.75 26.84
C ILE A 516 -1.14 11.48 27.13
N GLY A 517 -1.34 11.96 28.36
CA GLY A 517 -2.54 12.70 28.77
C GLY A 517 -2.71 14.05 28.07
N ALA A 518 -1.63 14.60 27.47
CA ALA A 518 -1.66 15.84 26.71
C ALA A 518 -1.94 15.64 25.21
N LEU A 519 -2.10 14.40 24.73
CA LEU A 519 -2.47 14.14 23.34
C LEU A 519 -3.88 14.67 23.06
N PRO A 520 -4.05 15.63 22.12
CA PRO A 520 -5.27 16.43 22.04
C PRO A 520 -6.48 15.65 21.51
N ASN A 521 -6.25 14.57 20.78
CA ASN A 521 -7.30 13.79 20.10
C ASN A 521 -7.44 12.37 20.65
N LEU A 522 -6.83 12.05 21.80
CA LEU A 522 -6.83 10.68 22.33
C LEU A 522 -8.23 10.28 22.82
N GLU A 523 -8.79 9.23 22.21
CA GLU A 523 -10.13 8.68 22.47
C GLU A 523 -10.04 7.31 23.16
N GLU A 524 -9.09 6.47 22.74
CA GLU A 524 -8.88 5.13 23.28
C GLU A 524 -7.44 4.97 23.78
N LEU A 525 -7.29 4.55 25.04
CA LEU A 525 -6.00 4.32 25.67
C LEU A 525 -5.98 2.99 26.41
N ASP A 526 -5.08 2.09 26.00
CA ASP A 526 -4.81 0.85 26.72
C ASP A 526 -3.46 0.93 27.44
N LEU A 527 -3.51 0.88 28.78
CA LEU A 527 -2.36 0.85 29.68
C LEU A 527 -2.25 -0.47 30.44
N SER A 528 -3.00 -1.49 30.01
CA SER A 528 -3.08 -2.77 30.70
C SER A 528 -1.69 -3.38 30.88
N LEU A 529 -1.43 -3.95 32.05
CA LEU A 529 -0.17 -4.62 32.39
C LEU A 529 1.08 -3.72 32.30
N THR A 530 0.91 -2.40 32.34
CA THR A 530 2.01 -1.44 32.50
C THR A 530 2.30 -1.18 33.99
N GLN A 531 3.31 -0.34 34.28
CA GLN A 531 3.67 0.03 35.65
C GLN A 531 3.04 1.37 36.07
N VAL A 532 2.06 1.87 35.32
CA VAL A 532 1.30 3.09 35.66
C VAL A 532 0.51 2.87 36.94
N GLY A 533 0.51 3.87 37.82
CA GLY A 533 -0.29 3.93 39.05
C GLY A 533 -1.03 5.26 39.17
N ASP A 534 -1.46 5.58 40.38
CA ASP A 534 -2.32 6.75 40.64
C ASP A 534 -1.69 8.07 40.15
N ALA A 535 -0.38 8.25 40.37
CA ALA A 535 0.34 9.45 39.94
C ALA A 535 0.33 9.64 38.41
N GLY A 536 0.35 8.54 37.64
CA GLY A 536 0.24 8.59 36.19
C GLY A 536 -1.18 8.93 35.74
N VAL A 537 -2.19 8.31 36.37
CA VAL A 537 -3.61 8.58 36.07
C VAL A 537 -3.99 10.03 36.34
N LEU A 538 -3.37 10.71 37.32
CA LEU A 538 -3.58 12.16 37.56
C LEU A 538 -3.44 13.02 36.28
N HIS A 539 -2.59 12.63 35.33
CA HIS A 539 -2.40 13.36 34.07
C HIS A 539 -3.57 13.24 33.09
N LEU A 540 -4.50 12.33 33.32
CA LEU A 540 -5.73 12.18 32.54
C LEU A 540 -6.85 13.10 33.04
N LYS A 541 -6.68 13.75 34.19
CA LYS A 541 -7.72 14.57 34.83
C LYS A 541 -8.31 15.61 33.86
N GLY A 542 -9.63 15.58 33.70
CA GLY A 542 -10.35 16.50 32.82
C GLY A 542 -10.16 16.25 31.32
N ASN A 543 -9.59 15.10 30.91
CA ASN A 543 -9.61 14.68 29.51
C ASN A 543 -11.06 14.39 29.09
N ASN A 544 -11.58 15.21 28.19
CA ASN A 544 -12.96 15.12 27.69
C ASN A 544 -13.08 14.35 26.38
N ASN A 545 -11.99 13.82 25.83
CA ASN A 545 -12.00 13.08 24.57
C ASN A 545 -11.95 11.56 24.78
N LEU A 546 -11.36 11.10 25.88
CA LEU A 546 -11.30 9.68 26.22
C LEU A 546 -12.70 9.07 26.38
N THR A 547 -12.95 8.05 25.57
CA THR A 547 -14.16 7.21 25.60
C THR A 547 -13.84 5.79 26.03
N VAL A 548 -12.60 5.32 25.85
CA VAL A 548 -12.19 3.97 26.23
C VAL A 548 -10.86 4.00 26.99
N LEU A 549 -10.86 3.39 28.17
CA LEU A 549 -9.67 3.30 29.03
C LEU A 549 -9.53 1.90 29.63
N TRP A 550 -8.43 1.22 29.30
CA TRP A 550 -8.07 -0.05 29.92
C TRP A 550 -6.91 0.13 30.91
N LEU A 551 -7.14 -0.27 32.15
CA LEU A 551 -6.19 -0.20 33.27
C LEU A 551 -5.93 -1.59 33.88
N THR A 552 -6.27 -2.67 33.17
CA THR A 552 -6.16 -4.05 33.67
C THR A 552 -4.77 -4.34 34.21
N GLY A 553 -4.64 -4.79 35.45
CA GLY A 553 -3.34 -5.18 36.00
C GLY A 553 -2.33 -4.03 36.18
N THR A 554 -2.78 -2.78 36.18
CA THR A 554 -1.97 -1.60 36.55
C THR A 554 -1.86 -1.45 38.08
N LYS A 555 -1.06 -0.48 38.54
CA LYS A 555 -0.89 -0.16 39.97
C LYS A 555 -1.90 0.86 40.51
N VAL A 556 -2.98 1.11 39.76
CA VAL A 556 -4.04 2.02 40.15
C VAL A 556 -4.76 1.50 41.40
N SER A 557 -5.01 2.39 42.35
CA SER A 557 -5.69 2.12 43.62
C SER A 557 -6.89 3.05 43.82
N ASP A 558 -7.51 3.00 45.00
CA ASP A 558 -8.62 3.88 45.36
C ASP A 558 -8.26 5.38 45.25
N ASP A 559 -6.98 5.74 45.34
CA ASP A 559 -6.49 7.12 45.19
C ASP A 559 -6.76 7.71 43.79
N SER A 560 -7.00 6.88 42.77
CA SER A 560 -7.39 7.33 41.43
C SER A 560 -8.86 7.69 41.27
N GLU A 561 -9.73 7.32 42.22
CA GLU A 561 -11.18 7.61 42.15
C GLU A 561 -11.48 9.07 41.77
N PRO A 562 -10.88 10.09 42.43
CA PRO A 562 -11.22 11.49 42.17
C PRO A 562 -10.84 11.95 40.76
N VAL A 563 -9.97 11.22 40.06
CA VAL A 563 -9.61 11.49 38.67
C VAL A 563 -10.54 10.76 37.72
N LEU A 564 -10.77 9.47 37.95
CA LEU A 564 -11.58 8.63 37.06
C LEU A 564 -13.02 9.15 36.93
N ILE A 565 -13.62 9.64 38.02
CA ILE A 565 -14.96 10.23 37.99
C ILE A 565 -15.05 11.54 37.17
N THR A 566 -13.91 12.16 36.83
CA THR A 566 -13.88 13.36 35.98
C THR A 566 -13.89 13.04 34.49
N LEU A 567 -13.65 11.78 34.11
CA LEU A 567 -13.62 11.32 32.72
C LEU A 567 -15.03 11.02 32.21
N ALA A 568 -15.88 12.04 32.19
CA ALA A 568 -17.33 11.93 31.99
C ALA A 568 -17.76 11.33 30.64
N ASN A 569 -16.83 11.21 29.69
CA ASN A 569 -17.10 10.66 28.36
C ASN A 569 -16.73 9.17 28.20
N LEU A 570 -16.20 8.51 29.24
CA LEU A 570 -15.90 7.08 29.19
C LEU A 570 -17.16 6.24 28.95
N GLU A 571 -17.11 5.44 27.89
CA GLU A 571 -18.09 4.42 27.50
C GLU A 571 -17.65 3.02 27.92
N LEU A 572 -16.34 2.82 28.06
CA LEU A 572 -15.72 1.59 28.57
C LEU A 572 -14.54 1.93 29.48
N LEU A 573 -14.56 1.37 30.69
CA LEU A 573 -13.48 1.44 31.67
C LEU A 573 -13.20 0.04 32.19
N GLU A 574 -11.97 -0.45 32.06
CA GLU A 574 -11.58 -1.77 32.58
C GLU A 574 -10.58 -1.63 33.74
N LEU A 575 -10.93 -2.21 34.89
CA LEU A 575 -10.19 -2.08 36.16
C LEU A 575 -9.82 -3.45 36.77
N THR A 576 -10.03 -4.55 36.05
CA THR A 576 -9.73 -5.90 36.54
C THR A 576 -8.25 -6.00 36.95
N SER A 577 -8.00 -6.67 38.08
CA SER A 577 -6.65 -6.86 38.63
C SER A 577 -5.88 -5.57 38.96
N THR A 578 -6.58 -4.45 39.19
CA THR A 578 -5.99 -3.26 39.82
C THR A 578 -5.97 -3.42 41.35
N ALA A 579 -5.36 -2.46 42.05
CA ALA A 579 -5.40 -2.37 43.52
C ALA A 579 -6.64 -1.62 44.04
N MET A 580 -7.60 -1.27 43.16
CA MET A 580 -8.83 -0.59 43.53
C MET A 580 -9.81 -1.56 44.20
N SER A 581 -10.45 -1.12 45.28
CA SER A 581 -11.44 -1.90 46.02
C SER A 581 -12.74 -2.02 45.23
N ALA A 582 -13.49 -3.11 45.45
CA ALA A 582 -14.77 -3.34 44.79
C ALA A 582 -15.79 -2.21 45.06
N SER A 583 -15.77 -1.63 46.27
CA SER A 583 -16.59 -0.47 46.63
C SER A 583 -16.26 0.75 45.79
N THR A 584 -14.98 1.03 45.58
CA THR A 584 -14.55 2.19 44.78
C THR A 584 -14.83 1.99 43.30
N ILE A 585 -14.62 0.79 42.77
CA ILE A 585 -15.02 0.44 41.40
C ILE A 585 -16.54 0.68 41.22
N GLN A 586 -17.36 0.17 42.14
CA GLN A 586 -18.81 0.38 42.08
C GLN A 586 -19.18 1.88 42.11
N GLN A 587 -18.49 2.66 42.95
CA GLN A 587 -18.69 4.10 43.02
C GLN A 587 -18.35 4.80 41.70
N VAL A 588 -17.19 4.52 41.11
CA VAL A 588 -16.76 5.07 39.80
C VAL A 588 -17.80 4.77 38.72
N PHE A 589 -18.25 3.50 38.62
CA PHE A 589 -19.25 3.09 37.64
C PHE A 589 -20.63 3.70 37.90
N SER A 590 -20.99 3.99 39.14
CA SER A 590 -22.28 4.61 39.47
C SER A 590 -22.37 6.09 39.09
N VAL A 591 -21.22 6.79 39.02
CA VAL A 591 -21.15 8.23 38.76
C VAL A 591 -20.95 8.54 37.27
N LEU A 592 -20.28 7.66 36.51
CA LEU A 592 -19.99 7.89 35.10
C LEU A 592 -21.20 7.55 34.21
N PRO A 593 -21.80 8.53 33.52
CA PRO A 593 -23.13 8.40 32.91
C PRO A 593 -23.17 7.55 31.64
N LYS A 594 -22.01 7.27 31.02
CA LYS A 594 -21.92 6.59 29.72
C LYS A 594 -21.36 5.18 29.80
N LEU A 595 -20.85 4.75 30.95
CA LEU A 595 -20.38 3.38 31.14
C LEU A 595 -21.57 2.43 30.99
N LYS A 596 -21.42 1.46 30.09
CA LYS A 596 -22.40 0.38 29.99
C LYS A 596 -22.17 -0.62 31.13
N PRO A 597 -23.25 -1.21 31.69
CA PRO A 597 -23.14 -2.20 32.76
C PRO A 597 -22.34 -3.44 32.37
#